data_AF-A0AAV1JRJ3-F1
#
_entry.id   AF-A0AAV1JRJ3-F1
#
_cell.length_a   1.000
_cell.length_b   1.000
_cell.length_c   1.000
_cell.angle_alpha   90.00
_cell.angle_beta   90.00
_cell.angle_gamma   90.00
#
_symmetry.space_group_name_H-M   'P 1'
#
loop_
_entity.id
_entity.type
_entity.pdbx_description
1 polymer ?
#
loop_
_entity_poly.entity_id
_entity_poly.type
_entity_poly.pdbx_seq_one_letter_code
_entity_poly.pdbx_strand_id
1 'polypeptide(L)'
;MSIALLLEKYDVSSEEGLQKALNEIEKEEAEVNDALSNALSKACILEGRLRTASQAYTKLGEVKTEALVASDMVEKTAVLAKDVSAKVRQLDLARSRVAECQQRVHDLIDLKVCSAGVDTAIKAHDYETAAAHISRFLSMEPASVAAARARGDTDPRHDITAAANTLREHLIKKFEEAAKKEDDTSVERLFKLFPQIGCAELGVAMLSKYVASQLDVAVRRASMVSSSGKNETAVHADALTRVLECGAAAVERVRTLSVAAPDTLPQALTVMQPMLCSGVRTVCRSLIATRRYPSTENRSPLTVEPALNELALAHHRLQLYWIFLRRRVEMNENMDEKSKAACAEAVEKLIAESDSTRTAQDLLGHYLTLERYYLEESVSKALKMSTPQPGQTTSSLVDDVFFIARKVIR
;
A
#
# COMPACT_ATOMS: atom_id res chain seq x y z
N MET A 1 -56.84 -59.70 62.35
CA MET A 1 -57.42 -59.37 63.70
C MET A 1 -56.98 -60.46 64.69
N SER A 2 -57.10 -60.29 66.02
CA SER A 2 -56.84 -61.42 66.92
C SER A 2 -57.88 -62.52 66.67
N ILE A 3 -57.45 -63.77 66.51
CA ILE A 3 -58.32 -64.95 66.24
C ILE A 3 -59.49 -65.04 67.24
N ALA A 4 -59.27 -64.57 68.48
CA ALA A 4 -60.30 -64.48 69.51
C ALA A 4 -61.50 -63.59 69.12
N LEU A 5 -61.29 -62.49 68.38
CA LEU A 5 -62.35 -61.57 67.94
C LEU A 5 -63.14 -62.09 66.72
N LEU A 6 -62.55 -62.98 65.92
CA LEU A 6 -63.20 -63.65 64.78
C LEU A 6 -64.13 -64.77 65.27
N LEU A 7 -63.70 -65.52 66.29
CA LEU A 7 -64.48 -66.56 66.95
C LEU A 7 -65.66 -66.02 67.79
N GLU A 8 -65.61 -64.75 68.22
CA GLU A 8 -66.75 -64.07 68.88
C GLU A 8 -67.75 -63.48 67.88
N LYS A 9 -67.33 -63.14 66.65
CA LYS A 9 -68.20 -62.50 65.64
C LYS A 9 -69.00 -63.48 64.79
N TYR A 10 -68.52 -64.71 64.62
CA TYR A 10 -69.19 -65.73 63.84
C TYR A 10 -69.49 -66.94 64.73
N ASP A 11 -70.76 -67.34 64.80
CA ASP A 11 -71.19 -68.49 65.60
C ASP A 11 -70.58 -69.78 65.01
N VAL A 12 -69.57 -70.29 65.70
CA VAL A 12 -68.73 -71.43 65.29
C VAL A 12 -69.50 -72.75 65.38
N SER A 13 -70.76 -72.74 65.85
CA SER A 13 -71.65 -73.91 65.93
C SER A 13 -72.41 -74.19 64.62
N SER A 14 -72.39 -73.25 63.68
CA SER A 14 -73.03 -73.36 62.36
C SER A 14 -71.97 -73.57 61.27
N GLU A 15 -72.18 -74.55 60.38
CA GLU A 15 -71.26 -74.86 59.27
C GLU A 15 -71.00 -73.63 58.39
N GLU A 16 -72.02 -72.80 58.18
CA GLU A 16 -71.90 -71.54 57.42
C GLU A 16 -71.07 -70.47 58.16
N GLY A 17 -71.15 -70.42 59.49
CA GLY A 17 -70.38 -69.48 60.33
C GLY A 17 -68.90 -69.85 60.37
N LEU A 18 -68.62 -71.15 60.48
CA LEU A 18 -67.27 -71.71 60.48
C LEU A 18 -66.59 -71.55 59.12
N GLN A 19 -67.32 -71.75 58.00
CA GLN A 19 -66.81 -71.47 56.65
C GLN A 19 -66.54 -69.98 56.40
N LYS A 20 -67.37 -69.07 56.94
CA LYS A 20 -67.10 -67.63 56.85
C LYS A 20 -65.87 -67.22 57.64
N ALA A 21 -65.70 -67.74 58.86
CA ALA A 21 -64.51 -67.50 59.66
C ALA A 21 -63.24 -68.09 59.01
N LEU A 22 -63.31 -69.29 58.44
CA LEU A 22 -62.21 -69.88 57.66
C LEU A 22 -61.85 -69.04 56.44
N ASN A 23 -62.83 -68.61 55.63
CA ASN A 23 -62.56 -67.77 54.46
C ASN A 23 -61.97 -66.41 54.85
N GLU A 24 -62.38 -65.81 55.97
CA GLU A 24 -61.77 -64.58 56.48
C GLU A 24 -60.34 -64.81 56.98
N ILE A 25 -60.06 -65.93 57.66
CA ILE A 25 -58.70 -66.29 58.08
C ILE A 25 -57.82 -66.58 56.88
N GLU A 26 -58.29 -67.36 55.89
CA GLU A 26 -57.55 -67.65 54.66
C GLU A 26 -57.26 -66.35 53.88
N LYS A 27 -58.19 -65.39 53.89
CA LYS A 27 -57.99 -64.07 53.31
C LYS A 27 -56.95 -63.26 54.10
N GLU A 28 -57.02 -63.23 55.43
CA GLU A 28 -56.01 -62.57 56.27
C GLU A 28 -54.63 -63.23 56.10
N GLU A 29 -54.55 -64.56 56.02
CA GLU A 29 -53.32 -65.31 55.76
C GLU A 29 -52.75 -65.02 54.37
N ALA A 30 -53.60 -64.94 53.34
CA ALA A 30 -53.19 -64.55 51.99
C ALA A 30 -52.66 -63.11 51.96
N GLU A 31 -53.36 -62.16 52.61
CA GLU A 31 -52.92 -60.76 52.72
C GLU A 31 -51.57 -60.65 53.46
N VAL A 32 -51.38 -61.42 54.53
CA VAL A 32 -50.11 -61.46 55.27
C VAL A 32 -49.00 -62.11 54.46
N ASN A 33 -49.26 -63.21 53.76
CA ASN A 33 -48.28 -63.86 52.88
C ASN A 33 -47.86 -62.95 51.72
N ASP A 34 -48.80 -62.22 51.12
CA ASP A 34 -48.51 -61.23 50.09
C ASP A 34 -47.68 -60.07 50.65
N ALA A 35 -48.02 -59.57 51.85
CA ALA A 35 -47.23 -58.54 52.52
C ALA A 35 -45.81 -59.03 52.86
N LEU A 36 -45.66 -60.27 53.31
CA LEU A 36 -44.37 -60.87 53.65
C LEU A 36 -43.52 -61.12 52.39
N SER A 37 -44.10 -61.65 51.32
CA SER A 37 -43.44 -61.84 50.03
C SER A 37 -42.96 -60.50 49.44
N ASN A 38 -43.79 -59.46 49.55
CA ASN A 38 -43.42 -58.10 49.18
C ASN A 38 -42.30 -57.52 50.06
N ALA A 39 -42.26 -57.83 51.36
CA ALA A 39 -41.19 -57.39 52.25
C ALA A 39 -39.86 -58.13 51.98
N LEU A 40 -39.92 -59.45 51.75
CA LEU A 40 -38.76 -60.28 51.45
C LEU A 40 -38.14 -59.94 50.10
N SER A 41 -38.95 -59.68 49.06
CA SER A 41 -38.46 -59.22 47.76
C SER A 41 -37.76 -57.85 47.87
N LYS A 42 -38.32 -56.91 48.64
CA LYS A 42 -37.66 -55.63 48.95
C LYS A 42 -36.33 -55.82 49.67
N ALA A 43 -36.25 -56.74 50.65
CA ALA A 43 -35.02 -57.04 51.36
C ALA A 43 -33.94 -57.62 50.41
N CYS A 44 -34.32 -58.55 49.52
CA CYS A 44 -33.42 -59.12 48.51
C CYS A 44 -32.87 -58.03 47.56
N ILE A 45 -33.74 -57.12 47.09
CA ILE A 45 -33.32 -55.99 46.25
C ILE A 45 -32.36 -55.05 47.01
N LEU A 46 -32.64 -54.77 48.28
CA LEU A 46 -31.79 -53.94 49.14
C LEU A 46 -30.41 -54.58 49.35
N GLU A 47 -30.33 -55.89 49.61
CA GLU A 47 -29.06 -56.61 49.72
C GLU A 47 -28.26 -56.58 48.40
N GLY A 48 -28.95 -56.75 47.26
CA GLY A 48 -28.33 -56.61 45.94
C GLY A 48 -27.74 -55.21 45.74
N ARG A 49 -28.49 -54.16 46.10
CA ARG A 49 -28.01 -52.76 46.04
C ARG A 49 -26.88 -52.48 47.02
N LEU A 50 -26.88 -53.12 48.20
CA LEU A 50 -25.80 -52.97 49.18
C LEU A 50 -24.51 -53.64 48.68
N ARG A 51 -24.62 -54.81 48.05
CA ARG A 51 -23.47 -55.49 47.44
C ARG A 51 -22.88 -54.67 46.29
N THR A 52 -23.71 -54.11 45.41
CA THR A 52 -23.21 -53.24 44.32
C THR A 52 -22.60 -51.95 44.86
N ALA A 53 -23.18 -51.35 45.90
CA ALA A 53 -22.61 -50.19 46.58
C ALA A 53 -21.26 -50.51 47.25
N SER A 54 -21.13 -51.68 47.88
CA SER A 54 -19.87 -52.13 48.48
C SER A 54 -18.78 -52.36 47.43
N GLN A 55 -19.11 -53.00 46.30
CA GLN A 55 -18.20 -53.16 45.17
C GLN A 55 -17.81 -51.82 44.53
N ALA A 56 -18.74 -50.87 44.44
CA ALA A 56 -18.44 -49.52 43.98
C ALA A 56 -17.51 -48.78 44.94
N TYR A 57 -17.69 -48.98 46.26
CA TYR A 57 -16.84 -48.39 47.29
C TYR A 57 -15.39 -48.89 47.22
N THR A 58 -15.17 -50.19 46.99
CA THR A 58 -13.80 -50.73 46.83
C THR A 58 -13.13 -50.16 45.59
N LYS A 59 -13.84 -50.13 44.44
CA LYS A 59 -13.34 -49.51 43.20
C LYS A 59 -13.05 -48.02 43.39
N LEU A 60 -13.89 -47.30 44.12
CA LEU A 60 -13.65 -45.89 44.43
C LEU A 60 -12.41 -45.70 45.32
N GLY A 61 -12.14 -46.65 46.22
CA GLY A 61 -10.90 -46.69 47.00
C GLY A 61 -9.67 -46.84 46.13
N GLU A 62 -9.69 -47.77 45.16
CA GLU A 62 -8.62 -47.96 44.18
C GLU A 62 -8.40 -46.71 43.33
N VAL A 63 -9.47 -46.16 42.76
CA VAL A 63 -9.42 -44.90 41.98
C VAL A 63 -8.87 -43.74 42.81
N LYS A 64 -9.25 -43.65 44.09
CA LYS A 64 -8.70 -42.63 45.00
C LYS A 64 -7.20 -42.82 45.19
N THR A 65 -6.72 -44.05 45.38
CA THR A 65 -5.28 -44.31 45.53
C THR A 65 -4.50 -44.00 44.25
N GLU A 66 -5.03 -44.38 43.08
CA GLU A 66 -4.43 -44.08 41.78
C GLU A 66 -4.41 -42.57 41.51
N ALA A 67 -5.49 -41.85 41.85
CA ALA A 67 -5.56 -40.40 41.71
C ALA A 67 -4.55 -39.69 42.62
N LEU A 68 -4.32 -40.19 43.84
CA LEU A 68 -3.29 -39.66 44.75
C LEU A 68 -1.87 -39.88 44.19
N VAL A 69 -1.59 -41.07 43.66
CA VAL A 69 -0.29 -41.36 43.03
C VAL A 69 -0.08 -40.49 41.79
N ALA A 70 -1.09 -40.37 40.94
CA ALA A 70 -1.04 -39.51 39.76
C ALA A 70 -0.81 -38.03 40.14
N SER A 71 -1.50 -37.54 41.18
CA SER A 71 -1.30 -36.19 41.69
C SER A 71 0.14 -35.95 42.15
N ASP A 72 0.71 -36.89 42.92
CA ASP A 72 2.11 -36.81 43.38
C ASP A 72 3.11 -36.85 42.22
N MET A 73 2.87 -37.70 41.20
CA MET A 73 3.69 -37.72 39.99
C MET A 73 3.60 -36.40 39.20
N VAL A 74 2.41 -35.82 39.08
CA VAL A 74 2.21 -34.51 38.43
C VAL A 74 2.91 -33.41 39.21
N GLU A 75 2.82 -33.41 40.54
CA GLU A 75 3.50 -32.43 41.39
C GLU A 75 5.02 -32.52 41.23
N LYS A 76 5.60 -33.73 41.33
CA LYS A 76 7.04 -33.96 41.10
C LYS A 76 7.48 -33.54 39.71
N THR A 77 6.69 -33.85 38.68
CA THR A 77 6.97 -33.45 37.30
C THR A 77 6.91 -31.94 37.12
N ALA A 78 5.95 -31.27 37.77
CA ALA A 78 5.82 -29.82 37.73
C ALA A 78 7.00 -29.11 38.41
N VAL A 79 7.51 -29.65 39.52
CA VAL A 79 8.72 -29.14 40.19
C VAL A 79 9.93 -29.29 39.27
N LEU A 80 10.16 -30.47 38.69
CA LEU A 80 11.26 -30.69 37.77
C LEU A 80 11.18 -29.77 36.54
N ALA A 81 9.99 -29.61 35.96
CA ALA A 81 9.77 -28.72 34.83
C ALA A 81 10.05 -27.25 35.18
N LYS A 82 9.70 -26.80 36.40
CA LYS A 82 10.05 -25.47 36.90
C LYS A 82 11.56 -25.29 37.03
N ASP A 83 12.26 -26.26 37.59
CA ASP A 83 13.72 -26.20 37.78
C ASP A 83 14.47 -26.20 36.44
N VAL A 84 14.05 -27.05 35.50
CA VAL A 84 14.60 -27.06 34.13
C VAL A 84 14.31 -25.72 33.45
N SER A 85 13.09 -25.19 33.54
CA SER A 85 12.73 -23.90 32.96
C SER A 85 13.55 -22.75 33.56
N ALA A 86 13.80 -22.77 34.87
CA ALA A 86 14.62 -21.75 35.53
C ALA A 86 16.07 -21.80 35.06
N LYS A 87 16.66 -22.99 34.95
CA LYS A 87 18.02 -23.17 34.42
C LYS A 87 18.12 -22.76 32.95
N VAL A 88 17.14 -23.12 32.12
CA VAL A 88 17.10 -22.72 30.71
C VAL A 88 17.02 -21.20 30.58
N ARG A 89 16.18 -20.51 31.37
CA ARG A 89 16.12 -19.04 31.38
C ARG A 89 17.45 -18.38 31.77
N GLN A 90 18.16 -18.94 32.75
CA GLN A 90 19.49 -18.44 33.12
C GLN A 90 20.51 -18.64 32.00
N LEU A 91 20.46 -19.79 31.32
CA LEU A 91 21.31 -20.08 30.18
C LEU A 91 20.99 -19.17 28.99
N ASP A 92 19.71 -18.89 28.73
CA ASP A 92 19.27 -17.97 27.68
C ASP A 92 19.72 -16.54 27.96
N LEU A 93 19.66 -16.09 29.21
CA LEU A 93 20.20 -14.78 29.62
C LEU A 93 21.72 -14.70 29.42
N ALA A 94 22.46 -15.75 29.80
CA ALA A 94 23.90 -15.79 29.59
C ALA A 94 24.23 -15.81 28.08
N ARG A 95 23.53 -16.61 27.28
CA ARG A 95 23.69 -16.70 25.83
C ARG A 95 23.37 -15.37 25.15
N SER A 96 22.29 -14.70 25.55
CA SER A 96 21.90 -13.38 25.04
C SER A 96 22.98 -12.34 25.32
N ARG A 97 23.51 -12.30 26.55
CA ARG A 97 24.62 -11.40 26.91
C ARG A 97 25.90 -11.70 26.13
N VAL A 98 26.22 -12.98 25.91
CA VAL A 98 27.39 -13.36 25.10
C VAL A 98 27.21 -12.93 23.64
N ALA A 99 26.02 -13.13 23.07
CA ALA A 99 25.71 -12.69 21.71
C ALA A 99 25.80 -11.16 21.59
N GLU A 100 25.31 -10.41 22.57
CA GLU A 100 25.42 -8.95 22.62
C GLU A 100 26.89 -8.51 22.74
N CYS A 101 27.69 -9.13 23.60
CA CYS A 101 29.13 -8.86 23.70
C CYS A 101 29.86 -9.18 22.39
N GLN A 102 29.50 -10.28 21.72
CA GLN A 102 30.07 -10.64 20.43
C GLN A 102 29.73 -9.58 19.37
N GLN A 103 28.47 -9.17 19.28
CA GLN A 103 28.05 -8.10 18.35
C GLN A 103 28.81 -6.81 18.62
N ARG A 104 28.89 -6.38 19.89
CA ARG A 104 29.65 -5.18 20.28
C ARG A 104 31.13 -5.27 19.90
N VAL A 105 31.77 -6.44 20.02
CA VAL A 105 33.17 -6.62 19.59
C VAL A 105 33.30 -6.52 18.07
N HIS A 106 32.38 -7.11 17.30
CA HIS A 106 32.38 -7.00 15.84
C HIS A 106 32.18 -5.54 15.41
N ASP A 107 31.21 -4.84 16.02
CA ASP A 107 30.98 -3.42 15.79
C ASP A 107 32.25 -2.60 16.09
N LEU A 108 32.93 -2.86 17.21
CA LEU A 108 34.15 -2.12 17.56
C LEU A 108 35.31 -2.36 16.58
N ILE A 109 35.42 -3.57 16.03
CA ILE A 109 36.40 -3.88 14.97
C ILE A 109 36.02 -3.13 13.70
N ASP A 110 34.75 -3.20 13.31
CA ASP A 110 34.21 -2.52 12.13
C ASP A 110 34.38 -1.02 12.20
N LEU A 111 34.22 -0.41 13.38
CA LEU A 111 34.44 1.02 13.60
C LEU A 111 35.87 1.44 13.24
N LYS A 112 36.86 0.66 13.68
CA LYS A 112 38.28 0.92 13.37
C LYS A 112 38.61 0.67 11.91
N VAL A 113 38.02 -0.36 11.31
CA VAL A 113 38.19 -0.67 9.89
C VAL A 113 37.54 0.42 9.03
N CYS A 114 36.36 0.93 9.41
CA CYS A 114 35.68 1.98 8.67
C CYS A 114 36.40 3.32 8.80
N SER A 115 36.88 3.72 9.99
CA SER A 115 37.61 4.98 10.12
C SER A 115 38.92 4.98 9.30
N ALA A 116 39.73 3.92 9.41
CA ALA A 116 40.95 3.79 8.61
C ALA A 116 40.65 3.59 7.11
N GLY A 117 39.63 2.80 6.80
CA GLY A 117 39.22 2.48 5.43
C GLY A 117 38.75 3.70 4.66
N VAL A 118 37.90 4.55 5.25
CA VAL A 118 37.39 5.77 4.61
C VAL A 118 38.52 6.73 4.24
N ASP A 119 39.47 6.98 5.15
CA ASP A 119 40.60 7.88 4.88
C ASP A 119 41.49 7.36 3.74
N THR A 120 41.73 6.04 3.70
CA THR A 120 42.52 5.43 2.62
C THR A 120 41.78 5.45 1.28
N ALA A 121 40.47 5.18 1.28
CA ALA A 121 39.64 5.16 0.09
C ALA A 121 39.49 6.56 -0.53
N ILE A 122 39.31 7.60 0.31
CA ILE A 122 39.28 9.01 -0.14
C ILE A 122 40.61 9.39 -0.81
N LYS A 123 41.75 8.99 -0.23
CA LYS A 123 43.09 9.22 -0.81
C LYS A 123 43.32 8.45 -2.10
N ALA A 124 42.78 7.24 -2.21
CA ALA A 124 42.84 6.41 -3.42
C ALA A 124 41.86 6.86 -4.52
N HIS A 125 41.01 7.87 -4.26
CA HIS A 125 39.92 8.31 -5.13
C HIS A 125 38.87 7.23 -5.43
N ASP A 126 38.76 6.22 -4.57
CA ASP A 126 37.75 5.19 -4.66
C ASP A 126 36.57 5.54 -3.75
N TYR A 127 35.54 6.14 -4.36
CA TYR A 127 34.38 6.63 -3.61
C TYR A 127 33.35 5.54 -3.32
N GLU A 128 33.39 4.42 -4.04
CA GLU A 128 32.44 3.32 -3.85
C GLU A 128 32.76 2.59 -2.54
N THR A 129 34.04 2.28 -2.31
CA THR A 129 34.50 1.69 -1.06
C THR A 129 34.36 2.66 0.10
N ALA A 130 34.64 3.96 -0.09
CA ALA A 130 34.42 4.98 0.93
C ALA A 130 32.95 5.08 1.36
N ALA A 131 32.01 5.09 0.40
CA ALA A 131 30.58 5.10 0.67
C ALA A 131 30.09 3.81 1.36
N ALA A 132 30.65 2.65 0.98
CA ALA A 132 30.37 1.38 1.65
C ALA A 132 30.81 1.40 3.13
N HIS A 133 31.98 1.96 3.45
CA HIS A 133 32.42 2.10 4.84
C HIS A 133 31.56 3.09 5.64
N ILE A 134 31.12 4.19 5.03
CA ILE A 134 30.23 5.17 5.69
C ILE A 134 28.84 4.58 5.91
N SER A 135 28.25 3.91 4.92
CA SER A 135 26.94 3.26 5.08
C SER A 135 26.97 2.17 6.15
N ARG A 136 28.03 1.37 6.19
CA ARG A 136 28.25 0.39 7.27
C ARG A 136 28.28 1.09 8.62
N PHE A 137 29.03 2.19 8.76
CA PHE A 137 29.07 2.98 9.98
C PHE A 137 27.70 3.55 10.38
N LEU A 138 26.93 4.09 9.43
CA LEU A 138 25.57 4.61 9.69
C LEU A 138 24.59 3.52 10.12
N SER A 139 24.81 2.27 9.70
CA SER A 139 24.01 1.12 10.13
C SER A 139 24.40 0.55 11.50
N MET A 140 25.50 1.02 12.12
CA MET A 140 25.97 0.54 13.41
C MET A 140 25.14 1.09 14.58
N GLU A 141 24.92 0.25 15.59
CA GLU A 141 24.09 0.61 16.74
C GLU A 141 24.77 1.70 17.60
N PRO A 142 24.05 2.75 18.02
CA PRO A 142 24.64 3.85 18.78
C PRO A 142 25.25 3.45 20.13
N ALA A 143 24.86 2.30 20.68
CA ALA A 143 25.37 1.76 21.95
C ALA A 143 26.81 1.22 21.86
N SER A 144 27.21 0.62 20.74
CA SER A 144 28.59 0.13 20.54
C SER A 144 29.59 1.28 20.40
N VAL A 145 29.15 2.41 19.85
CA VAL A 145 29.94 3.64 19.78
C VAL A 145 30.11 4.31 21.16
N ALA A 146 29.09 4.27 22.01
CA ALA A 146 29.19 4.74 23.40
C ALA A 146 30.17 3.88 24.24
N ALA A 147 30.24 2.57 23.97
CA ALA A 147 31.23 1.70 24.59
C ALA A 147 32.68 1.99 24.14
N ALA A 148 32.88 2.48 22.90
CA ALA A 148 34.19 2.96 22.45
C ALA A 148 34.63 4.20 23.23
N ARG A 149 33.71 5.13 23.52
CA ARG A 149 33.95 6.37 24.30
C ARG A 149 34.51 6.10 25.69
N ALA A 150 34.02 5.04 26.36
CA ALA A 150 34.48 4.66 27.70
C ALA A 150 35.96 4.25 27.75
N ARG A 151 36.59 3.97 26.59
CA ARG A 151 38.00 3.59 26.48
C ARG A 151 38.95 4.76 26.18
N GLY A 152 38.45 5.99 26.07
CA GLY A 152 39.27 7.20 25.92
C GLY A 152 39.86 7.44 24.53
N ASP A 153 39.39 6.74 23.49
CA ASP A 153 39.72 7.06 22.08
C ASP A 153 39.02 8.37 21.66
N THR A 154 39.66 9.17 20.80
CA THR A 154 39.04 10.34 20.15
C THR A 154 37.74 9.92 19.48
N ASP A 155 36.65 10.69 19.67
CA ASP A 155 35.29 10.32 19.25
C ASP A 155 35.28 9.90 17.76
N PRO A 156 35.18 8.60 17.42
CA PRO A 156 35.31 8.11 16.04
C PRO A 156 34.19 8.63 15.13
N ARG A 157 33.11 9.12 15.74
CA ARG A 157 32.03 9.85 15.07
C ARG A 157 32.50 11.15 14.44
N HIS A 158 33.38 11.90 15.10
CA HIS A 158 33.82 13.18 14.55
C HIS A 158 34.70 12.97 13.33
N ASP A 159 35.62 12.02 13.39
CA ASP A 159 36.50 11.69 12.29
C ASP A 159 35.72 11.14 11.09
N ILE A 160 34.77 10.22 11.31
CA ILE A 160 33.95 9.66 10.22
C ILE A 160 32.96 10.69 9.67
N THR A 161 32.38 11.56 10.51
CA THR A 161 31.50 12.63 9.99
C THR A 161 32.28 13.70 9.22
N ALA A 162 33.49 14.05 9.65
CA ALA A 162 34.39 14.91 8.90
C ALA A 162 34.77 14.25 7.57
N ALA A 163 35.15 12.97 7.58
CA ALA A 163 35.47 12.22 6.38
C ALA A 163 34.26 12.10 5.43
N ALA A 164 33.06 11.88 5.95
CA ALA A 164 31.81 11.87 5.17
C ALA A 164 31.52 13.23 4.53
N ASN A 165 31.75 14.34 5.24
CA ASN A 165 31.62 15.69 4.70
C ASN A 165 32.63 15.94 3.56
N THR A 166 33.90 15.55 3.75
CA THR A 166 34.90 15.67 2.68
C THR A 166 34.53 14.80 1.47
N LEU A 167 34.06 13.57 1.67
CA LEU A 167 33.60 12.70 0.58
C LEU A 167 32.44 13.35 -0.18
N ARG A 168 31.48 13.93 0.54
CA ARG A 168 30.36 14.67 -0.04
C ARG A 168 30.83 15.82 -0.93
N GLU A 169 31.77 16.63 -0.48
CA GLU A 169 32.31 17.74 -1.29
C GLU A 169 32.99 17.23 -2.58
N HIS A 170 33.76 16.15 -2.50
CA HIS A 170 34.40 15.55 -3.66
C HIS A 170 33.38 14.95 -4.63
N LEU A 171 32.34 14.30 -4.12
CA LEU A 171 31.24 13.77 -4.93
C LEU A 171 30.45 14.86 -5.64
N ILE A 172 30.17 15.99 -4.97
CA ILE A 172 29.49 17.13 -5.60
C ILE A 172 30.33 17.68 -6.76
N LYS A 173 31.64 17.91 -6.53
CA LYS A 173 32.54 18.41 -7.59
C LYS A 173 32.60 17.44 -8.77
N LYS A 174 32.76 16.14 -8.52
CA LYS A 174 32.81 15.14 -9.60
C LYS A 174 31.47 14.96 -10.30
N PHE A 175 30.37 15.11 -9.59
CA PHE A 175 29.03 15.10 -10.20
C PHE A 175 28.86 16.29 -11.13
N GLU A 176 29.26 17.50 -10.74
CA GLU A 176 29.22 18.69 -11.60
C GLU A 176 30.15 18.55 -12.82
N GLU A 177 31.32 17.95 -12.67
CA GLU A 177 32.22 17.65 -13.79
C GLU A 177 31.62 16.61 -14.75
N ALA A 178 31.01 15.56 -14.24
CA ALA A 178 30.32 14.54 -15.04
C ALA A 178 29.10 15.14 -15.75
N ALA A 179 28.34 15.99 -15.06
CA ALA A 179 27.21 16.73 -15.62
C ALA A 179 27.64 17.65 -16.77
N LYS A 180 28.79 18.35 -16.65
CA LYS A 180 29.35 19.16 -17.73
C LYS A 180 29.82 18.34 -18.93
N LYS A 181 30.23 17.10 -18.71
CA LYS A 181 30.66 16.16 -19.77
C LYS A 181 29.51 15.36 -20.38
N GLU A 182 28.29 15.52 -19.86
CA GLU A 182 27.10 14.75 -20.25
C GLU A 182 27.29 13.23 -20.16
N ASP A 183 28.12 12.75 -19.22
CA ASP A 183 28.35 11.32 -19.03
C ASP A 183 27.27 10.72 -18.11
N ASP A 184 26.20 10.27 -18.73
CA ASP A 184 25.06 9.64 -18.06
C ASP A 184 25.46 8.42 -17.22
N THR A 185 26.47 7.65 -17.65
CA THR A 185 26.90 6.43 -16.93
C THR A 185 27.59 6.76 -15.62
N SER A 186 28.45 7.79 -15.62
CA SER A 186 29.12 8.27 -14.42
C SER A 186 28.16 8.96 -13.46
N VAL A 187 27.19 9.72 -13.98
CA VAL A 187 26.13 10.37 -13.18
C VAL A 187 25.29 9.34 -12.42
N GLU A 188 24.88 8.25 -13.08
CA GLU A 188 24.10 7.19 -12.43
C GLU A 188 24.90 6.41 -11.38
N ARG A 189 26.19 6.15 -11.63
CA ARG A 189 27.07 5.51 -10.64
C ARG A 189 27.26 6.39 -9.41
N LEU A 190 27.56 7.68 -9.61
CA LEU A 190 27.71 8.64 -8.53
C LEU A 190 26.41 8.84 -7.75
N PHE A 191 25.25 8.84 -8.44
CA PHE A 191 23.95 8.96 -7.78
C PHE A 191 23.69 7.83 -6.78
N LYS A 192 24.07 6.58 -7.10
CA LYS A 192 23.92 5.43 -6.18
C LYS A 192 24.70 5.58 -4.88
N LEU A 193 25.73 6.43 -4.84
CA LEU A 193 26.54 6.67 -3.65
C LEU A 193 25.89 7.68 -2.67
N PHE A 194 25.06 8.60 -3.16
CA PHE A 194 24.42 9.61 -2.30
C PHE A 194 23.48 9.04 -1.22
N PRO A 195 22.63 8.04 -1.52
CA PRO A 195 21.83 7.36 -0.50
C PRO A 195 22.69 6.64 0.54
N GLN A 196 23.82 6.04 0.13
CA GLN A 196 24.73 5.32 1.03
C GLN A 196 25.41 6.26 2.04
N ILE A 197 25.57 7.53 1.70
CA ILE A 197 26.19 8.56 2.56
C ILE A 197 25.12 9.29 3.40
N GLY A 198 23.84 8.90 3.29
CA GLY A 198 22.74 9.55 4.03
C GLY A 198 22.38 10.94 3.50
N CYS A 199 22.80 11.30 2.28
CA CYS A 199 22.54 12.59 1.64
C CYS A 199 21.66 12.44 0.39
N ALA A 200 20.59 11.65 0.47
CA ALA A 200 19.73 11.35 -0.66
C ALA A 200 19.04 12.61 -1.23
N GLU A 201 18.60 13.54 -0.38
CA GLU A 201 17.90 14.77 -0.81
C GLU A 201 18.77 15.67 -1.69
N LEU A 202 20.05 15.85 -1.34
CA LEU A 202 21.00 16.62 -2.14
C LEU A 202 21.31 15.93 -3.46
N GLY A 203 21.44 14.60 -3.46
CA GLY A 203 21.61 13.81 -4.68
C GLY A 203 20.45 14.03 -5.64
N VAL A 204 19.20 13.97 -5.15
CA VAL A 204 18.01 14.20 -5.99
C VAL A 204 17.94 15.64 -6.49
N ALA A 205 18.27 16.63 -5.66
CA ALA A 205 18.31 18.02 -6.09
C ALA A 205 19.34 18.29 -7.20
N MET A 206 20.49 17.60 -7.18
CA MET A 206 21.51 17.73 -8.23
C MET A 206 21.11 16.96 -9.50
N LEU A 207 20.56 15.76 -9.35
CA LEU A 207 20.03 14.97 -10.46
C LEU A 207 18.88 15.69 -11.16
N SER A 208 17.94 16.28 -10.40
CA SER A 208 16.81 17.01 -10.97
C SER A 208 17.26 18.25 -11.75
N LYS A 209 18.28 18.97 -11.27
CA LYS A 209 18.91 20.08 -12.01
C LYS A 209 19.58 19.61 -13.29
N TYR A 210 20.34 18.52 -13.25
CA TYR A 210 21.00 17.95 -14.43
C TYR A 210 19.97 17.50 -15.49
N VAL A 211 18.99 16.71 -15.07
CA VAL A 211 17.90 16.25 -15.95
C VAL A 211 17.09 17.43 -16.48
N ALA A 212 16.83 18.47 -15.68
CA ALA A 212 16.16 19.68 -16.15
C ALA A 212 16.97 20.44 -17.21
N SER A 213 18.30 20.48 -17.09
CA SER A 213 19.16 21.10 -18.11
C SER A 213 19.15 20.34 -19.44
N GLN A 214 19.18 19.00 -19.38
CA GLN A 214 19.02 18.16 -20.57
C GLN A 214 17.61 18.29 -21.16
N LEU A 215 16.59 18.36 -20.30
CA LEU A 215 15.20 18.54 -20.70
C LEU A 215 14.99 19.88 -21.40
N ASP A 216 15.60 20.98 -20.94
CA ASP A 216 15.51 22.29 -21.61
C ASP A 216 16.01 22.21 -23.05
N VAL A 217 17.17 21.58 -23.28
CA VAL A 217 17.73 21.39 -24.62
C VAL A 217 16.83 20.51 -25.48
N ALA A 218 16.33 19.40 -24.93
CA ALA A 218 15.43 18.50 -25.63
C ALA A 218 14.09 19.17 -25.99
N VAL A 219 13.50 19.91 -25.05
CA VAL A 219 12.24 20.65 -25.21
C VAL A 219 12.39 21.76 -26.25
N ARG A 220 13.49 22.53 -26.23
CA ARG A 220 13.76 23.54 -27.28
C ARG A 220 13.84 22.91 -28.66
N ARG A 221 14.45 21.73 -28.78
CA ARG A 221 14.50 20.98 -30.04
C ARG A 221 13.14 20.48 -30.48
N ALA A 222 12.38 19.88 -29.57
CA ALA A 222 11.06 19.31 -29.84
C ALA A 222 9.99 20.38 -30.15
N SER A 223 10.15 21.59 -29.60
CA SER A 223 9.26 22.73 -29.81
C SER A 223 9.45 23.40 -31.19
N MET A 224 10.50 23.06 -31.94
CA MET A 224 10.71 23.58 -33.29
C MET A 224 9.74 22.92 -34.27
N VAL A 225 8.72 23.67 -34.68
CA VAL A 225 7.77 23.28 -35.71
C VAL A 225 8.36 23.63 -37.08
N SER A 226 8.85 22.64 -37.81
CA SER A 226 9.28 22.83 -39.20
C SER A 226 8.08 22.63 -40.13
N SER A 227 7.67 23.68 -40.84
CA SER A 227 6.59 23.62 -41.82
C SER A 227 7.06 22.94 -43.11
N SER A 228 7.30 21.63 -43.09
CA SER A 228 7.61 20.86 -44.28
C SER A 228 6.34 20.23 -44.84
N GLY A 229 5.63 20.98 -45.70
CA GLY A 229 4.52 20.47 -46.49
C GLY A 229 3.15 20.95 -46.02
N LYS A 230 2.37 21.51 -46.94
CA LYS A 230 1.07 22.16 -46.72
C LYS A 230 -0.07 21.22 -46.28
N ASN A 231 0.19 19.96 -45.93
CA ASN A 231 -0.83 18.91 -45.75
C ASN A 231 -0.71 18.05 -44.48
N GLU A 232 0.17 18.34 -43.54
CA GLU A 232 0.10 17.69 -42.22
C GLU A 232 -0.92 18.42 -41.35
N THR A 233 -2.06 17.78 -41.09
CA THR A 233 -3.21 18.39 -40.39
C THR A 233 -2.99 18.57 -38.89
N ALA A 234 -1.90 18.05 -38.31
CA ALA A 234 -1.66 18.02 -36.87
C ALA A 234 -0.20 18.29 -36.43
N VAL A 235 0.60 19.03 -37.22
CA VAL A 235 2.04 19.26 -36.94
C VAL A 235 2.31 19.82 -35.54
N HIS A 236 1.45 20.73 -35.05
CA HIS A 236 1.65 21.33 -33.72
C HIS A 236 1.26 20.37 -32.61
N ALA A 237 0.24 19.55 -32.84
CA ALA A 237 -0.17 18.55 -31.85
C ALA A 237 0.85 17.40 -31.75
N ASP A 238 1.52 17.06 -32.85
CA ASP A 238 2.66 16.14 -32.87
C ASP A 238 3.89 16.75 -32.19
N ALA A 239 4.19 18.03 -32.45
CA ALA A 239 5.25 18.74 -31.74
C ALA A 239 4.99 18.81 -30.22
N LEU A 240 3.74 19.06 -29.82
CA LEU A 240 3.32 19.04 -28.43
C LEU A 240 3.49 17.64 -27.81
N THR A 241 3.14 16.59 -28.56
CA THR A 241 3.34 15.20 -28.12
C THR A 241 4.82 14.93 -27.85
N ARG A 242 5.72 15.31 -28.76
CA ARG A 242 7.18 15.17 -28.57
C ARG A 242 7.68 15.91 -27.33
N VAL A 243 7.19 17.12 -27.08
CA VAL A 243 7.55 17.91 -25.89
C VAL A 243 7.10 17.18 -24.61
N LEU A 244 5.87 16.67 -24.57
CA LEU A 244 5.33 15.95 -23.43
C LEU A 244 6.02 14.59 -23.21
N GLU A 245 6.40 13.90 -24.29
CA GLU A 245 7.20 12.67 -24.22
C GLU A 245 8.59 12.93 -23.64
N CYS A 246 9.25 14.03 -24.00
CA CYS A 246 10.53 14.43 -23.39
C CYS A 246 10.36 14.64 -21.87
N GLY A 247 9.28 15.31 -21.46
CA GLY A 247 8.93 15.48 -20.05
C GLY A 247 8.72 14.14 -19.35
N ALA A 248 7.88 13.27 -19.92
CA ALA A 248 7.58 11.95 -19.36
C ALA A 248 8.82 11.06 -19.23
N ALA A 249 9.69 11.03 -20.26
CA ALA A 249 10.94 10.28 -20.23
C ALA A 249 11.88 10.78 -19.12
N ALA A 250 11.95 12.10 -18.94
CA ALA A 250 12.77 12.70 -17.90
C ALA A 250 12.22 12.37 -16.48
N VAL A 251 10.89 12.40 -16.29
CA VAL A 251 10.25 12.00 -15.03
C VAL A 251 10.52 10.52 -14.73
N GLU A 252 10.40 9.64 -15.73
CA GLU A 252 10.74 8.22 -15.56
C GLU A 252 12.20 8.01 -15.16
N ARG A 253 13.12 8.73 -15.78
CA ARG A 253 14.54 8.63 -15.47
C ARG A 253 14.85 9.00 -14.02
N VAL A 254 14.24 10.08 -13.51
CA VAL A 254 14.42 10.43 -12.09
C VAL A 254 13.80 9.38 -11.18
N ARG A 255 12.64 8.83 -11.55
CA ARG A 255 11.96 7.79 -10.76
C ARG A 255 12.75 6.48 -10.70
N THR A 256 13.32 6.02 -11.83
CA THR A 256 14.11 4.78 -11.87
C THR A 256 15.40 4.89 -11.07
N LEU A 257 15.98 6.09 -10.99
CA LEU A 257 17.17 6.33 -10.19
C LEU A 257 16.83 6.52 -8.71
N SER A 258 15.73 7.22 -8.41
CA SER A 258 15.30 7.55 -7.05
C SER A 258 14.42 6.48 -6.38
N VAL A 259 14.66 5.19 -6.66
CA VAL A 259 13.93 4.07 -6.03
C VAL A 259 14.06 4.08 -4.51
N ALA A 260 15.19 4.59 -3.99
CA ALA A 260 15.50 4.65 -2.56
C ALA A 260 14.85 5.82 -1.81
N ALA A 261 14.32 6.84 -2.51
CA ALA A 261 13.75 8.04 -1.88
C ALA A 261 12.47 8.48 -2.61
N PRO A 262 11.33 7.84 -2.33
CA PRO A 262 10.11 8.02 -3.13
C PRO A 262 9.40 9.36 -2.86
N ASP A 263 9.65 10.01 -1.72
CA ASP A 263 9.10 11.33 -1.35
C ASP A 263 9.68 12.50 -2.18
N THR A 264 10.68 12.22 -3.01
CA THR A 264 11.45 13.26 -3.72
C THR A 264 10.95 13.54 -5.13
N LEU A 265 9.97 12.77 -5.63
CA LEU A 265 9.36 12.98 -6.95
C LEU A 265 8.75 14.39 -7.10
N PRO A 266 7.97 14.92 -6.13
CA PRO A 266 7.46 16.29 -6.21
C PRO A 266 8.59 17.32 -6.26
N GLN A 267 9.68 17.10 -5.51
CA GLN A 267 10.84 17.99 -5.52
C GLN A 267 11.50 18.02 -6.90
N ALA A 268 11.66 16.87 -7.57
CA ALA A 268 12.18 16.82 -8.92
C ALA A 268 11.25 17.50 -9.94
N LEU A 269 9.93 17.27 -9.81
CA LEU A 269 8.93 17.89 -10.67
C LEU A 269 8.93 19.41 -10.57
N THR A 270 9.18 19.99 -9.39
CA THR A 270 9.25 21.47 -9.24
C THR A 270 10.34 22.11 -10.11
N VAL A 271 11.46 21.41 -10.33
CA VAL A 271 12.59 21.89 -11.14
C VAL A 271 12.34 21.66 -12.63
N MET A 272 11.66 20.56 -12.99
CA MET A 272 11.48 20.15 -14.39
C MET A 272 10.24 20.76 -15.06
N GLN A 273 9.15 20.94 -14.29
CA GLN A 273 7.87 21.42 -14.79
C GLN A 273 7.95 22.78 -15.50
N PRO A 274 8.73 23.78 -15.04
CA PRO A 274 8.86 25.07 -15.73
C PRO A 274 9.44 24.93 -17.15
N MET A 275 10.41 24.03 -17.34
CA MET A 275 11.05 23.80 -18.64
C MET A 275 10.05 23.22 -19.62
N LEU A 276 9.26 22.23 -19.18
CA LEU A 276 8.18 21.65 -19.98
C LEU A 276 7.10 22.70 -20.29
N CYS A 277 6.68 23.48 -19.30
CA CYS A 277 5.67 24.53 -19.48
C CYS A 277 6.10 25.56 -20.53
N SER A 278 7.39 25.90 -20.58
CA SER A 278 7.93 26.82 -21.60
C SER A 278 7.81 26.27 -23.03
N GLY A 279 8.08 24.97 -23.22
CA GLY A 279 7.91 24.29 -24.50
C GLY A 279 6.45 24.20 -24.93
N VAL A 280 5.58 23.74 -24.02
CA VAL A 280 4.12 23.68 -24.22
C VAL A 280 3.60 25.05 -24.64
N ARG A 281 3.93 26.11 -23.89
CA ARG A 281 3.53 27.48 -24.21
C ARG A 281 3.98 27.91 -25.61
N THR A 282 5.21 27.57 -26.00
CA THR A 282 5.76 27.94 -27.30
C THR A 282 4.98 27.29 -28.44
N VAL A 283 4.74 25.98 -28.35
CA VAL A 283 3.99 25.21 -29.35
C VAL A 283 2.52 25.63 -29.39
N CYS A 284 1.88 25.85 -28.24
CA CYS A 284 0.49 26.29 -28.18
C CYS A 284 0.31 27.71 -28.73
N ARG A 285 1.25 28.63 -28.47
CA ARG A 285 1.23 29.97 -29.06
C ARG A 285 1.43 29.92 -30.57
N SER A 286 2.32 29.09 -31.09
CA SER A 286 2.50 28.94 -32.54
C SER A 286 1.27 28.31 -33.20
N LEU A 287 0.61 27.35 -32.54
CA LEU A 287 -0.66 26.78 -32.98
C LEU A 287 -1.74 27.86 -33.08
N ILE A 288 -1.95 28.62 -32.01
CA ILE A 288 -2.94 29.71 -31.98
C ILE A 288 -2.61 30.78 -33.03
N ALA A 289 -1.34 31.12 -33.23
CA ALA A 289 -0.93 32.12 -34.22
C ALA A 289 -1.12 31.64 -35.67
N THR A 290 -0.80 30.39 -35.97
CA THR A 290 -0.92 29.81 -37.32
C THR A 290 -2.37 29.54 -37.70
N ARG A 291 -3.19 29.17 -36.71
CA ARG A 291 -4.63 28.93 -36.86
C ARG A 291 -5.48 30.15 -36.49
N ARG A 292 -4.84 31.31 -36.30
CA ARG A 292 -5.55 32.56 -35.96
C ARG A 292 -6.47 32.96 -37.10
N TYR A 293 -7.66 33.38 -36.72
CA TYR A 293 -8.73 33.78 -37.62
C TYR A 293 -8.29 34.87 -38.61
N PRO A 294 -8.40 34.66 -39.93
CA PRO A 294 -8.40 35.78 -40.87
C PRO A 294 -9.79 36.41 -40.86
N SER A 295 -9.89 37.67 -40.43
CA SER A 295 -11.13 38.47 -40.40
C SER A 295 -11.72 38.83 -41.76
N THR A 296 -11.47 38.02 -42.79
CA THR A 296 -11.89 38.28 -44.16
C THR A 296 -12.97 37.31 -44.57
N GLU A 297 -14.11 37.89 -44.93
CA GLU A 297 -15.30 37.34 -45.55
C GLU A 297 -15.02 36.14 -46.49
N ASN A 298 -15.95 35.18 -46.49
CA ASN A 298 -16.07 34.06 -47.45
C ASN A 298 -15.15 32.83 -47.29
N ARG A 299 -15.01 32.25 -46.09
CA ARG A 299 -14.56 30.85 -45.97
C ARG A 299 -15.67 29.93 -45.53
N SER A 300 -15.76 28.76 -46.19
CA SER A 300 -16.69 27.71 -45.81
C SER A 300 -16.36 27.17 -44.40
N PRO A 301 -17.37 26.83 -43.58
CA PRO A 301 -17.17 26.37 -42.20
C PRO A 301 -16.24 25.14 -42.10
N LEU A 302 -16.16 24.31 -43.14
CA LEU A 302 -15.25 23.16 -43.21
C LEU A 302 -13.76 23.49 -43.14
N THR A 303 -13.36 24.74 -43.42
CA THR A 303 -11.94 25.14 -43.33
C THR A 303 -11.45 25.29 -41.89
N VAL A 304 -12.37 25.36 -40.93
CA VAL A 304 -12.10 25.47 -39.49
C VAL A 304 -11.98 24.10 -38.82
N GLU A 305 -12.57 23.05 -39.40
CA GLU A 305 -12.55 21.68 -38.86
C GLU A 305 -11.13 21.15 -38.56
N PRO A 306 -10.11 21.32 -39.45
CA PRO A 306 -8.76 20.86 -39.14
C PRO A 306 -8.13 21.59 -37.94
N ALA A 307 -8.44 22.89 -37.76
CA ALA A 307 -7.94 23.67 -36.64
C ALA A 307 -8.61 23.27 -35.32
N LEU A 308 -9.93 23.01 -35.34
CA LEU A 308 -10.67 22.48 -34.19
C LEU A 308 -10.12 21.11 -33.77
N ASN A 309 -9.90 20.21 -34.73
CA ASN A 309 -9.34 18.88 -34.47
C ASN A 309 -7.92 18.96 -33.87
N GLU A 310 -7.05 19.83 -34.41
CA GLU A 310 -5.69 20.01 -33.91
C GLU A 310 -5.67 20.61 -32.48
N LEU A 311 -6.57 21.57 -32.19
CA LEU A 311 -6.73 22.14 -30.85
C LEU A 311 -7.30 21.15 -29.83
N ALA A 312 -8.33 20.38 -30.21
CA ALA A 312 -8.90 19.33 -29.36
C ALA A 312 -7.86 18.25 -29.05
N LEU A 313 -7.08 17.83 -30.06
CA LEU A 313 -6.02 16.84 -29.88
C LEU A 313 -4.91 17.40 -28.97
N ALA A 314 -4.50 18.65 -29.16
CA ALA A 314 -3.51 19.30 -28.29
C ALA A 314 -3.97 19.37 -26.82
N HIS A 315 -5.23 19.75 -26.58
CA HIS A 315 -5.81 19.77 -25.24
C HIS A 315 -5.85 18.37 -24.62
N HIS A 316 -6.28 17.36 -25.38
CA HIS A 316 -6.31 15.98 -24.93
C HIS A 316 -4.91 15.45 -24.55
N ARG A 317 -3.87 15.78 -25.34
CA ARG A 317 -2.48 15.38 -25.03
C ARG A 317 -1.99 15.97 -23.71
N LEU A 318 -2.34 17.21 -23.39
CA LEU A 318 -2.02 17.83 -22.10
C LEU A 318 -2.71 17.10 -20.94
N GLN A 319 -3.99 16.75 -21.10
CA GLN A 319 -4.70 15.99 -20.08
C GLN A 319 -4.09 14.60 -19.85
N LEU A 320 -3.70 13.91 -20.92
CA LEU A 320 -3.03 12.60 -20.82
C LEU A 320 -1.71 12.70 -20.04
N TYR A 321 -0.95 13.78 -20.21
CA TYR A 321 0.28 14.00 -19.45
C TYR A 321 0.00 14.19 -17.95
N TRP A 322 -1.04 14.94 -17.57
CA TRP A 322 -1.41 15.08 -16.16
C TRP A 322 -1.92 13.76 -15.56
N ILE A 323 -2.70 12.99 -16.32
CA ILE A 323 -3.12 11.63 -15.91
C ILE A 323 -1.90 10.73 -15.72
N PHE A 324 -0.92 10.82 -16.61
CA PHE A 324 0.35 10.11 -16.47
C PHE A 324 1.06 10.47 -15.16
N LEU A 325 1.21 11.77 -14.84
CA LEU A 325 1.83 12.21 -13.58
C LEU A 325 1.09 11.67 -12.34
N ARG A 326 -0.24 11.74 -12.34
CA ARG A 326 -1.09 11.20 -11.26
C ARG A 326 -0.87 9.70 -11.05
N ARG A 327 -0.95 8.92 -12.12
CA ARG A 327 -0.76 7.47 -12.08
C ARG A 327 0.63 7.07 -11.58
N ARG A 328 1.67 7.89 -11.83
CA ARG A 328 3.02 7.59 -11.32
C ARG A 328 3.16 7.73 -9.82
N VAL A 329 2.36 8.57 -9.18
CA VAL A 329 2.30 8.62 -7.72
C VAL A 329 1.60 7.38 -7.15
N GLU A 330 0.51 6.94 -7.79
CA GLU A 330 -0.28 5.78 -7.36
C GLU A 330 0.49 4.45 -7.50
N MET A 331 1.32 4.30 -8.54
CA MET A 331 2.07 3.08 -8.84
C MET A 331 3.34 2.89 -7.98
N ASN A 332 3.66 3.83 -7.07
CA ASN A 332 4.79 3.66 -6.16
C ASN A 332 4.42 2.71 -5.01
N GLU A 333 4.77 1.43 -5.14
CA GLU A 333 4.49 0.40 -4.12
C GLU A 333 5.32 0.55 -2.83
N ASN A 334 6.46 1.24 -2.91
CA ASN A 334 7.43 1.37 -1.80
C ASN A 334 7.08 2.45 -0.75
N MET A 335 5.88 3.03 -0.81
CA MET A 335 5.46 4.13 0.07
C MET A 335 4.32 3.71 1.01
N ASP A 336 4.28 4.30 2.20
CA ASP A 336 3.11 4.24 3.07
C ASP A 336 1.94 5.02 2.47
N GLU A 337 0.70 4.56 2.71
CA GLU A 337 -0.52 5.20 2.18
C GLU A 337 -0.63 6.69 2.55
N LYS A 338 -0.15 7.08 3.74
CA LYS A 338 -0.13 8.49 4.16
C LYS A 338 0.84 9.33 3.34
N SER A 339 2.03 8.81 3.07
CA SER A 339 3.05 9.51 2.26
C SER A 339 2.62 9.57 0.79
N LYS A 340 1.95 8.53 0.27
CA LYS A 340 1.36 8.55 -1.08
C LYS A 340 0.33 9.66 -1.21
N ALA A 341 -0.58 9.79 -0.24
CA ALA A 341 -1.59 10.84 -0.25
C ALA A 341 -0.95 12.24 -0.23
N ALA A 342 0.07 12.47 0.60
CA ALA A 342 0.80 13.73 0.65
C ALA A 342 1.53 14.04 -0.67
N CYS A 343 2.17 13.04 -1.28
CA CYS A 343 2.82 13.17 -2.58
C CYS A 343 1.81 13.47 -3.69
N ALA A 344 0.65 12.82 -3.68
CA ALA A 344 -0.42 13.06 -4.65
C ALA A 344 -0.96 14.49 -4.54
N GLU A 345 -1.19 14.97 -3.32
CA GLU A 345 -1.61 16.35 -3.07
C GLU A 345 -0.56 17.37 -3.55
N ALA A 346 0.74 17.09 -3.31
CA ALA A 346 1.82 17.94 -3.80
C ALA A 346 1.89 17.99 -5.33
N VAL A 347 1.72 16.84 -6.01
CA VAL A 347 1.69 16.78 -7.48
C VAL A 347 0.45 17.49 -8.03
N GLU A 348 -0.72 17.34 -7.41
CA GLU A 348 -1.93 18.08 -7.81
C GLU A 348 -1.75 19.59 -7.68
N LYS A 349 -1.16 20.06 -6.57
CA LYS A 349 -0.84 21.49 -6.39
C LYS A 349 0.12 21.97 -7.48
N LEU A 350 1.17 21.21 -7.77
CA LEU A 350 2.12 21.55 -8.83
C LEU A 350 1.47 21.59 -10.22
N ILE A 351 0.57 20.66 -10.53
CA ILE A 351 -0.19 20.68 -11.79
C ILE A 351 -1.06 21.94 -11.81
N ALA A 352 -1.86 22.18 -10.77
CA ALA A 352 -2.78 23.30 -10.69
C ALA A 352 -2.08 24.67 -10.85
N GLU A 353 -0.94 24.86 -10.18
CA GLU A 353 -0.14 26.09 -10.24
C GLU A 353 0.73 26.22 -11.51
N SER A 354 0.86 25.14 -12.30
CA SER A 354 1.74 25.15 -13.46
C SER A 354 1.24 26.05 -14.59
N ASP A 355 2.18 26.67 -15.30
CA ASP A 355 1.90 27.43 -16.51
C ASP A 355 1.22 26.59 -17.63
N SER A 356 1.36 25.26 -17.56
CA SER A 356 0.72 24.33 -18.50
C SER A 356 -0.80 24.28 -18.36
N THR A 357 -1.35 24.38 -17.14
CA THR A 357 -2.81 24.39 -16.93
C THR A 357 -3.43 25.68 -17.44
N ARG A 358 -2.77 26.82 -17.20
CA ARG A 358 -3.15 28.10 -17.80
C ARG A 358 -3.15 28.02 -19.33
N THR A 359 -2.09 27.48 -19.91
CA THR A 359 -1.99 27.31 -21.37
C THR A 359 -3.09 26.38 -21.92
N ALA A 360 -3.45 25.33 -21.18
CA ALA A 360 -4.54 24.43 -21.56
C ALA A 360 -5.92 25.09 -21.49
N GLN A 361 -6.15 25.96 -20.50
CA GLN A 361 -7.37 26.78 -20.39
C GLN A 361 -7.45 27.79 -21.53
N ASP A 362 -6.33 28.44 -21.87
CA ASP A 362 -6.24 29.35 -23.02
C ASP A 362 -6.59 28.60 -24.31
N LEU A 363 -6.03 27.40 -24.54
CA LEU A 363 -6.36 26.55 -25.68
C LEU A 363 -7.85 26.19 -25.73
N LEU A 364 -8.43 25.80 -24.59
CA LEU A 364 -9.86 25.48 -24.50
C LEU A 364 -10.72 26.70 -24.83
N GLY A 365 -10.33 27.89 -24.36
CA GLY A 365 -11.01 29.14 -24.72
C GLY A 365 -10.99 29.39 -26.23
N HIS A 366 -9.85 29.19 -26.89
CA HIS A 366 -9.75 29.32 -28.35
C HIS A 366 -10.58 28.26 -29.08
N TYR A 367 -10.57 27.01 -28.59
CA TYR A 367 -11.41 25.94 -29.11
C TYR A 367 -12.89 26.33 -29.05
N LEU A 368 -13.39 26.76 -27.89
CA LEU A 368 -14.80 27.16 -27.71
C LEU A 368 -15.18 28.34 -28.62
N THR A 369 -14.29 29.31 -28.83
CA THR A 369 -14.57 30.43 -29.75
C THR A 369 -14.68 29.97 -31.20
N LEU A 370 -13.82 29.04 -31.64
CA LEU A 370 -13.86 28.48 -32.99
C LEU A 370 -15.05 27.54 -33.17
N GLU A 371 -15.41 26.79 -32.14
CA GLU A 371 -16.54 25.86 -32.13
C GLU A 371 -17.85 26.62 -32.25
N ARG A 372 -18.00 27.70 -31.46
CA ARG A 372 -19.13 28.62 -31.56
C ARG A 372 -19.26 29.21 -32.97
N TYR A 373 -18.15 29.71 -33.53
CA TYR A 373 -18.13 30.24 -34.89
C TYR A 373 -18.53 29.18 -35.93
N TYR A 374 -17.96 27.98 -35.82
CA TYR A 374 -18.29 26.87 -36.71
C TYR A 374 -19.78 26.51 -36.65
N LEU A 375 -20.37 26.50 -35.45
CA LEU A 375 -21.80 26.24 -35.26
C LEU A 375 -22.67 27.37 -35.88
N GLU A 376 -22.37 28.64 -35.58
CA GLU A 376 -23.10 29.80 -36.09
C GLU A 376 -23.08 29.86 -37.62
N GLU A 377 -21.92 29.69 -38.25
CA GLU A 377 -21.79 29.70 -39.72
C GLU A 377 -22.41 28.47 -40.38
N SER A 378 -22.29 27.28 -39.77
CA SER A 378 -22.90 26.06 -40.31
C SER A 378 -24.43 26.15 -40.28
N VAL A 379 -25.00 26.69 -39.20
CA VAL A 379 -26.45 26.93 -39.08
C VAL A 379 -26.90 28.04 -40.03
N SER A 380 -26.16 29.15 -40.13
CA SER A 380 -26.43 30.24 -41.09
C SER A 380 -26.42 29.73 -42.54
N LYS A 381 -25.47 28.86 -42.88
CA LYS A 381 -25.42 28.20 -44.19
C LYS A 381 -26.59 27.25 -44.41
N ALA A 382 -26.96 26.44 -43.42
CA ALA A 382 -28.13 25.56 -43.50
C ALA A 382 -29.43 26.36 -43.72
N LEU A 383 -29.58 27.51 -43.04
CA LEU A 383 -30.69 28.45 -43.23
C LEU A 383 -30.76 28.98 -44.66
N LYS A 384 -29.62 29.42 -45.22
CA LYS A 384 -29.53 29.90 -46.62
C LYS A 384 -29.82 28.80 -47.65
N MET A 385 -29.49 27.54 -47.34
CA MET A 385 -29.69 26.39 -48.22
C MET A 385 -31.07 25.73 -48.06
N SER A 386 -31.85 26.11 -47.04
CA SER A 386 -33.17 25.53 -46.80
C SER A 386 -34.13 25.89 -47.93
N THR A 387 -34.64 24.87 -48.63
CA THR A 387 -35.68 24.99 -49.65
C THR A 387 -36.89 24.16 -49.24
N PRO A 388 -38.13 24.69 -49.36
CA PRO A 388 -39.33 23.91 -49.06
C PRO A 388 -39.45 22.73 -50.03
N GLN A 389 -39.49 21.50 -49.51
CA GLN A 389 -39.71 20.31 -50.32
C GLN A 389 -41.21 20.14 -50.63
N PRO A 390 -41.60 19.90 -51.90
CA PRO A 390 -43.00 19.72 -52.25
C PRO A 390 -43.55 18.42 -51.63
N GLY A 391 -44.55 18.53 -50.76
CA GLY A 391 -45.26 17.40 -50.15
C GLY A 391 -44.92 17.09 -48.69
N GLN A 392 -43.97 17.79 -48.06
CA GLN A 392 -43.68 17.69 -46.63
C GLN A 392 -44.11 18.96 -45.90
N THR A 393 -44.71 18.81 -44.71
CA THR A 393 -45.14 19.91 -43.84
C THR A 393 -44.03 20.43 -42.93
N THR A 394 -42.88 19.75 -42.87
CA THR A 394 -41.73 20.07 -42.04
C THR A 394 -40.55 20.53 -42.90
N SER A 395 -39.87 21.60 -42.49
CA SER A 395 -38.65 22.09 -43.14
C SER A 395 -37.46 21.18 -42.80
N SER A 396 -36.64 20.82 -43.79
CA SER A 396 -35.39 20.04 -43.60
C SER A 396 -34.37 20.78 -42.72
N LEU A 397 -34.57 22.08 -42.49
CA LEU A 397 -33.72 22.91 -41.64
C LEU A 397 -33.59 22.36 -40.22
N VAL A 398 -34.67 21.83 -39.65
CA VAL A 398 -34.65 21.31 -38.27
C VAL A 398 -33.72 20.11 -38.18
N ASP A 399 -33.83 19.18 -39.12
CA ASP A 399 -32.98 17.99 -39.18
C ASP A 399 -31.50 18.34 -39.44
N ASP A 400 -31.23 19.31 -40.33
CA ASP A 400 -29.89 19.80 -40.63
C ASP A 400 -29.24 20.46 -39.39
N VAL A 401 -29.98 21.29 -38.65
CA VAL A 401 -29.50 21.92 -37.42
C VAL A 401 -29.25 20.90 -36.32
N PHE A 402 -30.13 19.91 -36.15
CA PHE A 402 -29.91 18.81 -35.21
C PHE A 402 -28.68 17.97 -35.58
N PHE A 403 -28.47 17.71 -36.88
CA PHE A 403 -27.30 17.00 -37.37
C PHE A 403 -26.00 17.77 -37.08
N ILE A 404 -25.98 19.07 -37.35
CA ILE A 404 -24.82 19.95 -37.08
C ILE A 404 -24.54 19.99 -35.56
N ALA A 405 -25.55 20.25 -34.73
CA ALA A 405 -25.38 20.32 -33.27
C ALA A 405 -24.85 18.99 -32.69
N ARG A 406 -25.38 17.85 -33.17
CA ARG A 406 -24.91 16.52 -32.78
C ARG A 406 -23.46 16.26 -33.20
N LYS A 407 -23.01 16.83 -34.31
CA LYS A 407 -21.62 16.70 -34.80
C LYS A 407 -20.64 17.55 -33.98
N VAL A 408 -21.08 18.71 -33.49
CA VAL A 408 -20.24 19.65 -32.74
C VAL A 408 -20.09 19.27 -31.26
N ILE A 409 -21.16 18.76 -30.62
CA ILE A 409 -21.17 18.43 -29.18
C ILE A 409 -20.48 17.08 -28.85
N ARG A 410 -20.11 16.30 -29.86
CA ARG A 410 -19.37 15.03 -29.70
C ARG A 410 -17.88 15.26 -29.63
#